data_AF-A0ABD2PX25-F1
#
_entry.id   AF-A0ABD2PX25-F1
#
_cell.length_a   1.000
_cell.length_b   1.000
_cell.length_c   1.000
_cell.angle_alpha   90.00
_cell.angle_beta   90.00
_cell.angle_gamma   90.00
#
_symmetry.space_group_name_H-M   'P 1'
#
loop_
_entity.id
_entity.type
_entity.pdbx_description
1 polymer ?
#
loop_
_entity_poly.entity_id
_entity_poly.type
_entity_poly.pdbx_seq_one_letter_code
_entity_poly.pdbx_strand_id
1 'polypeptide(L)'
;MVDCDQGPVEGACGSVGQPGRVAVRIAHQEVGFLPCLQLLFSFYRYVWDPESIKTNRVARARFEYLPGRSLFTLAIDAQQEWMISAVRADHDMDNIKLAQQTSKTDNYEVSADYQLDYLIVEGHCLDEVTMQPPRGLQFDLGTTSHPHVYDTIVMANLGYFQLKAAPGAWNLQLHEGLSEQLYNIIE
;
A
#
# COMPACT_ATOMS: atom_id res chain seq x y z
N MET A 1 -0.41 -24.88 62.67
CA MET A 1 -1.76 -25.44 62.85
C MET A 1 -2.59 -24.84 61.72
N VAL A 2 -2.80 -25.47 60.57
CA VAL A 2 -2.59 -26.84 60.10
C VAL A 2 -2.12 -26.77 58.64
N ASP A 3 -1.33 -27.79 58.28
CA ASP A 3 -0.73 -28.09 56.98
C ASP A 3 -1.77 -28.58 55.95
N CYS A 4 -1.28 -28.76 54.72
CA CYS A 4 -1.86 -29.34 53.52
C CYS A 4 -2.94 -30.43 53.67
N ASP A 5 -3.82 -30.50 52.66
CA ASP A 5 -4.15 -31.81 52.07
C ASP A 5 -4.08 -31.78 50.53
N GLN A 6 -3.54 -32.87 50.01
CA GLN A 6 -3.09 -33.15 48.65
C GLN A 6 -4.31 -33.45 47.73
N GLY A 7 -4.33 -33.05 46.45
CA GLY A 7 -3.67 -33.76 45.35
C GLY A 7 -4.53 -33.73 44.06
N PRO A 8 -4.05 -34.26 42.92
CA PRO A 8 -4.17 -33.66 41.59
C PRO A 8 -5.15 -34.35 40.62
N VAL A 9 -5.59 -33.64 39.58
CA VAL A 9 -5.97 -34.25 38.29
C VAL A 9 -5.53 -33.38 37.12
N GLU A 10 -4.76 -34.01 36.24
CA GLU A 10 -4.22 -33.49 34.98
C GLU A 10 -5.31 -33.15 33.95
N GLY A 11 -4.96 -32.26 33.02
CA GLY A 11 -5.32 -32.43 31.61
C GLY A 11 -6.53 -31.64 31.10
N ALA A 12 -6.28 -30.48 30.48
CA ALA A 12 -6.71 -30.25 29.10
C ALA A 12 -6.09 -28.95 28.55
N CYS A 13 -5.22 -29.15 27.56
CA CYS A 13 -4.73 -28.16 26.63
C CYS A 13 -5.88 -27.48 25.86
N GLY A 14 -5.78 -26.16 25.67
CA GLY A 14 -6.25 -25.50 24.45
C GLY A 14 -7.64 -24.84 24.50
N SER A 15 -7.63 -23.52 24.61
CA SER A 15 -8.50 -22.71 23.75
C SER A 15 -7.72 -21.49 23.27
N VAL A 16 -7.21 -21.66 22.05
CA VAL A 16 -6.64 -20.64 21.17
C VAL A 16 -7.55 -19.40 21.19
N GLY A 17 -6.93 -18.24 21.45
CA GLY A 17 -7.60 -16.95 21.40
C GLY A 17 -8.38 -16.80 20.11
N GLN A 18 -9.69 -16.56 20.25
CA GLN A 18 -10.57 -16.29 19.13
C GLN A 18 -10.05 -15.04 18.38
N PRO A 19 -9.88 -15.06 17.05
CA PRO A 19 -9.61 -13.85 16.31
C PRO A 19 -10.80 -12.90 16.47
N GLY A 20 -10.53 -11.69 16.96
CA GLY A 20 -11.53 -10.65 17.18
C GLY A 20 -12.37 -10.44 15.92
N ARG A 21 -13.67 -10.69 16.02
CA ARG A 21 -14.63 -10.47 14.93
C ARG A 21 -14.96 -8.98 14.89
N VAL A 22 -14.40 -8.26 13.92
CA VAL A 22 -14.83 -6.89 13.62
C VAL A 22 -16.11 -6.98 12.77
N ALA A 23 -17.22 -6.46 13.30
CA ALA A 23 -18.46 -6.32 12.56
C ALA A 23 -18.46 -4.95 11.84
N VAL A 24 -18.41 -4.96 10.51
CA VAL A 24 -18.53 -3.75 9.69
C VAL A 24 -19.99 -3.60 9.24
N ARG A 25 -20.65 -2.51 9.63
CA ARG A 25 -21.94 -2.09 9.07
C ARG A 25 -21.67 -1.15 7.90
N ILE A 26 -22.13 -1.51 6.70
CA ILE A 26 -22.13 -0.62 5.53
C ILE A 26 -23.56 -0.09 5.37
N ALA A 27 -23.73 1.22 5.51
CA ALA A 27 -24.97 1.91 5.17
C ALA A 27 -24.92 2.33 3.70
N HIS A 28 -25.87 1.86 2.90
CA HIS A 28 -26.09 2.34 1.53
C HIS A 28 -27.02 3.55 1.61
N GLN A 29 -26.50 4.73 1.30
CA GLN A 29 -27.31 5.95 1.14
C GLN A 29 -27.41 6.26 -0.35
N GLU A 30 -28.61 6.11 -0.90
CA GLU A 30 -28.89 6.54 -2.28
C GLU A 30 -28.77 8.07 -2.34
N VAL A 31 -27.67 8.55 -2.91
CA VAL A 31 -27.54 9.96 -3.23
C VAL A 31 -28.41 10.23 -4.45
N GLY A 32 -29.52 10.92 -4.23
CA GLY A 32 -30.43 11.32 -5.29
C GLY A 32 -29.75 12.14 -6.39
N PHE A 33 -30.10 11.80 -7.63
CA PHE A 33 -30.02 12.61 -8.84
C PHE A 33 -28.63 13.17 -9.24
N LEU A 34 -27.84 12.35 -9.94
CA LEU A 34 -26.72 12.82 -10.76
C LEU A 34 -27.09 12.70 -12.26
N PRO A 35 -27.28 13.80 -13.01
CA PRO A 35 -27.65 13.78 -14.42
C PRO A 35 -26.54 13.32 -15.38
N CYS A 36 -25.45 12.74 -14.86
CA CYS A 36 -24.30 12.27 -15.65
C CYS A 36 -23.82 10.85 -15.27
N LEU A 37 -24.46 10.15 -14.33
CA LEU A 37 -24.05 8.80 -13.95
C LEU A 37 -25.17 7.79 -14.23
N GLN A 38 -24.95 6.90 -15.21
CA GLN A 38 -25.07 5.45 -15.04
C GLN A 38 -24.91 4.73 -16.39
N LEU A 39 -23.68 4.71 -16.88
CA LEU A 39 -23.17 3.52 -17.54
C LEU A 39 -21.86 3.20 -16.83
N LEU A 40 -21.91 2.23 -15.92
CA LEU A 40 -20.69 1.69 -15.31
C LEU A 40 -19.94 0.95 -16.43
N PHE A 41 -18.93 1.60 -17.01
CA PHE A 41 -18.13 1.05 -18.11
C PHE A 41 -16.91 0.26 -17.63
N SER A 42 -16.69 0.14 -16.31
CA SER A 42 -15.52 -0.52 -15.73
C SER A 42 -15.87 -1.88 -15.13
N PHE A 43 -14.96 -2.84 -15.30
CA PHE A 43 -14.97 -4.11 -14.58
C PHE A 43 -14.04 -3.97 -13.37
N TYR A 44 -14.53 -4.32 -12.18
CA TYR A 44 -13.76 -4.21 -10.94
C TYR A 44 -13.73 -5.55 -10.21
N ARG A 45 -12.56 -5.89 -9.66
CA ARG A 45 -12.39 -7.05 -8.79
C ARG A 45 -11.45 -6.70 -7.64
N TYR A 46 -11.98 -6.79 -6.43
CA TYR A 46 -11.20 -6.67 -5.21
C TYR A 46 -10.50 -8.00 -4.89
N VAL A 47 -9.22 -7.94 -4.56
CA VAL A 47 -8.41 -9.11 -4.23
C VAL A 47 -8.30 -9.20 -2.71
N TRP A 48 -9.11 -10.08 -2.12
CA TRP A 48 -9.03 -10.40 -0.71
C TRP A 48 -9.27 -11.89 -0.50
N ASP A 49 -8.25 -12.59 -0.05
CA ASP A 49 -8.34 -14.00 0.29
C ASP A 49 -7.51 -14.28 1.56
N PRO A 50 -8.14 -14.41 2.74
CA PRO A 50 -7.43 -14.67 3.98
C PRO A 50 -6.80 -16.07 4.05
N GLU A 51 -7.25 -17.02 3.22
CA GLU A 51 -6.67 -18.36 3.16
C GLU A 51 -5.41 -18.39 2.30
N SER A 52 -5.32 -17.53 1.29
CA SER A 52 -4.11 -17.36 0.47
C SER A 52 -2.89 -17.01 1.34
N ILE A 53 -3.08 -16.16 2.35
CA ILE A 53 -2.05 -15.75 3.32
C ILE A 53 -1.54 -16.97 4.12
N LYS A 54 -2.44 -17.86 4.54
CA LYS A 54 -2.09 -19.05 5.33
C LYS A 54 -1.40 -20.13 4.49
N THR A 55 -1.78 -20.25 3.22
CA THR A 55 -1.30 -21.29 2.31
C THR A 55 -0.11 -20.83 1.46
N ASN A 56 0.39 -19.61 1.69
CA ASN A 56 1.45 -18.95 0.91
C ASN A 56 1.16 -18.98 -0.60
N ARG A 57 -0.10 -18.78 -0.96
CA ARG A 57 -0.53 -18.67 -2.36
C ARG A 57 -0.62 -17.19 -2.73
N VAL A 58 -0.19 -16.86 -3.94
CA VAL A 58 -0.32 -15.50 -4.46
C VAL A 58 -1.78 -15.22 -4.75
N ALA A 59 -2.34 -14.18 -4.12
CA ALA A 59 -3.67 -13.71 -4.42
C ALA A 59 -3.68 -13.04 -5.80
N ARG A 60 -4.68 -13.35 -6.63
CA ARG A 60 -4.74 -12.84 -8.01
C ARG A 60 -6.15 -12.41 -8.40
N ALA A 61 -6.25 -11.29 -9.11
CA ALA A 61 -7.47 -10.90 -9.79
C ALA A 61 -7.59 -11.66 -11.12
N ARG A 62 -8.76 -12.24 -11.40
CA ARG A 62 -9.06 -12.85 -12.69
C ARG A 62 -10.38 -12.32 -13.21
N PHE A 63 -10.36 -11.82 -14.44
CA PHE A 63 -11.55 -11.42 -15.17
C PHE A 63 -11.83 -12.48 -16.23
N GLU A 64 -13.02 -13.08 -16.16
CA GLU A 64 -13.47 -14.11 -17.10
C GLU A 64 -14.57 -13.53 -17.98
N TYR A 65 -14.70 -14.02 -19.21
CA TYR A 65 -15.75 -13.62 -20.16
C TYR A 65 -15.77 -12.13 -20.52
N LEU A 66 -14.59 -11.50 -20.63
CA LEU A 66 -14.47 -10.12 -21.08
C LEU A 66 -14.84 -9.95 -22.56
N PRO A 67 -15.54 -8.87 -22.95
CA PRO A 67 -15.87 -8.61 -24.36
C PRO A 67 -14.64 -8.43 -25.25
N GLY A 68 -14.44 -9.31 -26.22
CA GLY A 68 -13.20 -9.35 -27.02
C GLY A 68 -12.91 -8.12 -27.89
N ARG A 69 -13.97 -7.40 -28.30
CA ARG A 69 -13.91 -6.28 -29.26
C ARG A 69 -13.60 -4.92 -28.63
N SER A 70 -13.68 -4.81 -27.31
CA SER A 70 -13.49 -3.55 -26.60
C SER A 70 -12.01 -3.32 -26.29
N LEU A 71 -11.61 -2.05 -26.19
CA LEU A 71 -10.30 -1.66 -25.65
C LEU A 71 -10.42 -1.56 -24.13
N PHE A 72 -9.48 -2.18 -23.41
CA PHE A 72 -9.41 -2.10 -21.96
C PHE A 72 -8.10 -1.46 -21.50
N THR A 73 -8.18 -0.75 -20.38
CA THR A 73 -7.05 -0.21 -19.64
C THR A 73 -7.08 -0.82 -18.25
N LEU A 74 -5.97 -1.41 -17.82
CA LEU A 74 -5.83 -1.96 -16.48
C LEU A 74 -5.46 -0.83 -15.52
N ALA A 75 -6.32 -0.57 -14.54
CA ALA A 75 -6.04 0.35 -13.46
C ALA A 75 -5.95 -0.41 -12.14
N ILE A 76 -4.90 -0.15 -11.37
CA ILE A 76 -4.74 -0.71 -10.02
C ILE A 76 -5.31 0.30 -9.03
N ASP A 77 -6.33 -0.15 -8.31
CA ASP A 77 -6.92 0.59 -7.20
C ASP A 77 -6.21 0.17 -5.90
N ALA A 78 -5.15 0.90 -5.55
CA ALA A 78 -4.37 0.70 -4.35
C ALA A 78 -4.44 1.94 -3.45
N GLN A 79 -4.02 1.80 -2.19
CA GLN A 79 -3.91 2.94 -1.28
C GLN A 79 -2.93 3.98 -1.83
N GLN A 80 -3.14 5.25 -1.51
CA GLN A 80 -2.35 6.36 -2.06
C GLN A 80 -0.88 6.28 -1.66
N GLU A 81 -0.58 5.67 -0.52
CA GLU A 81 0.76 5.53 0.02
C GLU A 81 1.54 4.36 -0.62
N TRP A 82 0.91 3.56 -1.48
CA TRP A 82 1.52 2.40 -2.09
C TRP A 82 2.11 2.75 -3.45
N MET A 83 3.41 2.55 -3.61
CA MET A 83 4.08 2.68 -4.90
C MET A 83 4.23 1.30 -5.54
N ILE A 84 3.38 1.04 -6.54
CA ILE A 84 3.30 -0.25 -7.23
C ILE A 84 3.89 -0.12 -8.62
N SER A 85 4.73 -1.07 -9.02
CA SER A 85 5.27 -1.17 -10.37
C SER A 85 4.90 -2.50 -11.02
N ALA A 86 4.86 -2.53 -12.35
CA ALA A 86 4.73 -3.76 -13.13
C ALA A 86 6.08 -4.48 -13.17
N VAL A 87 6.15 -5.71 -12.64
CA VAL A 87 7.35 -6.56 -12.74
C VAL A 87 7.35 -7.30 -14.05
N ARG A 88 6.17 -7.78 -14.46
CA ARG A 88 5.98 -8.50 -15.72
C ARG A 88 4.68 -8.04 -16.35
N ALA A 89 4.75 -7.59 -17.59
CA ALA A 89 3.57 -7.34 -18.40
C ALA A 89 3.85 -7.86 -19.80
N ASP A 90 3.13 -8.90 -20.22
CA ASP A 90 3.34 -9.48 -21.55
C ASP A 90 2.78 -8.57 -22.67
N HIS A 91 1.94 -7.60 -22.30
CA HIS A 91 1.25 -6.68 -23.20
C HIS A 91 1.21 -5.24 -22.65
N ASP A 92 0.83 -4.29 -23.49
CA ASP A 92 0.53 -2.92 -23.07
C ASP A 92 -0.78 -2.90 -22.25
N MET A 93 -0.65 -2.63 -20.95
CA MET A 93 -1.75 -2.66 -19.98
C MET A 93 -2.70 -1.47 -20.14
N ASP A 94 -2.29 -0.42 -20.85
CA ASP A 94 -3.15 0.73 -21.13
C ASP A 94 -4.03 0.50 -22.38
N ASN A 95 -3.66 -0.45 -23.25
CA ASN A 95 -4.29 -0.68 -24.55
C ASN A 95 -4.59 -2.16 -24.84
N ILE A 96 -5.27 -2.84 -23.93
CA ILE A 96 -5.57 -4.28 -24.03
C ILE A 96 -6.70 -4.51 -25.05
N LYS A 97 -6.40 -5.24 -26.13
CA LYS A 97 -7.38 -5.68 -27.15
C LYS A 97 -7.38 -7.21 -27.28
N LEU A 98 -8.33 -7.85 -26.59
CA LEU A 98 -8.42 -9.31 -26.52
C LEU A 98 -8.58 -9.98 -27.90
N ALA A 99 -9.34 -9.36 -28.83
CA ALA A 99 -9.53 -9.89 -30.18
C ALA A 99 -8.25 -9.96 -31.03
N GLN A 100 -7.21 -9.20 -30.69
CA GLN A 100 -5.94 -9.17 -31.43
C GLN A 100 -4.84 -10.03 -30.78
N GLN A 101 -5.06 -10.54 -29.56
CA GLN A 101 -4.08 -11.27 -28.76
C GLN A 101 -4.06 -12.79 -29.05
N THR A 102 -4.29 -13.17 -30.31
CA THR A 102 -4.47 -14.55 -30.81
C THR A 102 -3.16 -15.37 -30.90
N SER A 103 -2.16 -15.08 -30.07
CA SER A 103 -0.82 -15.66 -30.23
C SER A 103 -0.59 -16.84 -29.27
N LYS A 104 -0.68 -18.06 -29.83
CA LYS A 104 0.01 -19.33 -29.51
C LYS A 104 -0.72 -20.45 -28.74
N THR A 105 -1.83 -20.18 -28.07
CA THR A 105 -2.69 -21.23 -27.45
C THR A 105 -4.13 -20.79 -27.63
N ASP A 106 -5.08 -21.71 -27.84
CA ASP A 106 -6.53 -21.43 -28.06
C ASP A 106 -7.25 -20.64 -26.94
N ASN A 107 -6.50 -20.05 -25.98
CA ASN A 107 -6.99 -19.28 -24.85
C ASN A 107 -6.44 -17.84 -24.90
N TYR A 108 -7.33 -16.85 -24.97
CA TYR A 108 -7.02 -15.43 -24.83
C TYR A 108 -6.69 -15.09 -23.37
N GLU A 109 -5.45 -15.31 -22.94
CA GLU A 109 -4.99 -14.97 -21.58
C GLU A 109 -4.02 -13.79 -21.63
N VAL A 110 -4.34 -12.75 -20.85
CA VAL A 110 -3.48 -11.59 -20.61
C VAL A 110 -3.06 -11.66 -19.15
N SER A 111 -1.76 -11.76 -18.90
CA SER A 111 -1.17 -11.74 -17.56
C SER A 111 -0.29 -10.52 -17.36
N ALA A 112 -0.40 -9.94 -16.18
CA ALA A 112 0.53 -8.94 -15.66
C ALA A 112 0.72 -9.17 -14.16
N ASP A 113 1.97 -9.12 -13.73
CA ASP A 113 2.40 -9.25 -12.35
C ASP A 113 2.86 -7.88 -11.85
N TYR A 114 2.29 -7.44 -10.74
CA TYR A 114 2.59 -6.19 -10.09
C TYR A 114 3.18 -6.42 -8.71
N GLN A 115 4.08 -5.54 -8.32
CA GLN A 115 4.75 -5.60 -7.03
C GLN A 115 4.68 -4.24 -6.34
N LEU A 116 4.43 -4.28 -5.04
CA LEU A 116 4.61 -3.13 -4.15
C LEU A 116 6.11 -2.95 -3.93
N ASP A 117 6.68 -1.90 -4.50
CA ASP A 117 8.12 -1.64 -4.40
C ASP A 117 8.42 -0.76 -3.18
N TYR A 118 7.65 0.30 -3.01
CA TYR A 118 7.86 1.28 -1.95
C TYR A 118 6.56 1.69 -1.30
N LEU A 119 6.67 2.13 -0.06
CA LEU A 119 5.67 2.91 0.63
C LEU A 119 6.11 4.37 0.62
N ILE A 120 5.13 5.25 0.48
CA ILE A 120 5.33 6.68 0.60
C ILE A 120 5.36 7.04 2.08
N VAL A 121 6.40 7.75 2.48
CA VAL A 121 6.53 8.39 3.79
C VAL A 121 6.34 9.87 3.57
N GLU A 122 5.25 10.41 4.09
CA GLU A 122 4.94 11.82 4.00
C GLU A 122 4.86 12.46 5.38
N GLY A 123 5.09 13.76 5.41
CA GLY A 123 5.03 14.52 6.64
C GLY A 123 5.00 16.01 6.38
N HIS A 124 4.83 16.75 7.47
CA HIS A 124 4.85 18.20 7.49
C HIS A 124 5.94 18.66 8.45
N CYS A 125 6.71 19.65 8.03
CA CYS A 125 7.77 20.27 8.82
C CYS A 125 7.43 21.75 9.07
N LEU A 126 7.59 22.18 10.32
CA LEU A 126 7.38 23.56 10.74
C LEU A 126 8.56 23.99 11.60
N ASP A 127 9.02 25.21 11.41
CA ASP A 127 9.97 25.85 12.32
C ASP A 127 9.24 26.30 13.59
N GLU A 128 9.76 25.91 14.75
CA GLU A 128 9.18 26.21 16.06
C GLU A 128 9.11 27.72 16.33
N VAL A 129 10.09 28.49 15.87
CA VAL A 129 10.18 29.92 16.18
C VAL A 129 9.24 30.72 15.30
N THR A 130 9.27 30.47 13.99
CA THR A 130 8.50 31.26 13.03
C THR A 130 7.11 30.68 12.76
N MET A 131 6.85 29.43 13.17
CA MET A 131 5.66 28.65 12.81
C MET A 131 5.43 28.58 11.29
N GLN A 132 6.50 28.74 10.51
CA GLN A 132 6.49 28.70 9.06
C GLN A 132 7.24 27.47 8.57
N PRO A 133 6.87 26.93 7.40
CA PRO A 133 7.57 25.79 6.84
C PRO A 133 8.99 26.21 6.39
N PRO A 134 10.04 25.49 6.81
CA PRO A 134 11.42 25.79 6.41
C PRO A 134 11.63 25.36 4.94
N ARG A 135 11.31 26.27 4.02
CA ARG A 135 11.40 26.01 2.57
C ARG A 135 12.81 25.63 2.16
N GLY A 136 12.92 24.51 1.45
CA GLY A 136 14.20 24.06 0.90
C GLY A 136 15.11 23.39 1.93
N LEU A 137 14.61 23.14 3.15
CA LEU A 137 15.24 22.21 4.07
C LEU A 137 15.34 20.83 3.41
N GLN A 138 16.51 20.21 3.49
CA GLN A 138 16.78 18.93 2.85
C GLN A 138 16.81 17.83 3.90
N PHE A 139 16.11 16.74 3.62
CA PHE A 139 16.09 15.53 4.44
C PHE A 139 16.69 14.37 3.68
N ASP A 140 17.41 13.54 4.41
CA ASP A 140 17.88 12.25 3.96
C ASP A 140 17.20 11.13 4.77
N LEU A 141 16.81 10.09 4.06
CA LEU A 141 16.29 8.85 4.62
C LEU A 141 17.29 7.72 4.35
N GLY A 142 17.63 6.98 5.39
CA GLY A 142 18.56 5.88 5.27
C GLY A 142 18.44 4.85 6.38
N THR A 143 19.38 3.90 6.38
CA THR A 143 19.53 2.89 7.42
C THR A 143 20.81 3.19 8.21
N THR A 144 21.00 2.53 9.36
CA THR A 144 22.25 2.67 10.14
C THR A 144 23.51 2.34 9.33
N SER A 145 23.40 1.48 8.32
CA SER A 145 24.52 1.11 7.44
C SER A 145 24.76 2.12 6.30
N HIS A 146 23.69 2.70 5.78
CA HIS A 146 23.71 3.62 4.64
C HIS A 146 22.77 4.77 4.96
N PRO A 147 23.27 5.86 5.57
CA PRO A 147 22.43 6.93 6.10
C PRO A 147 21.81 7.83 5.01
N HIS A 148 22.36 7.85 3.80
CA HIS A 148 21.90 8.69 2.68
C HIS A 148 21.44 7.82 1.50
N VAL A 149 20.22 7.27 1.58
CA VAL A 149 19.66 6.43 0.51
C VAL A 149 18.72 7.22 -0.38
N TYR A 150 17.82 8.00 0.23
CA TYR A 150 16.85 8.83 -0.48
C TYR A 150 16.86 10.24 0.11
N ASP A 151 16.85 11.24 -0.75
CA ASP A 151 16.82 12.65 -0.40
C ASP A 151 15.49 13.29 -0.81
N THR A 152 15.04 14.28 -0.05
CA THR A 152 13.90 15.12 -0.41
C THR A 152 14.07 16.53 0.11
N ILE A 153 13.25 17.45 -0.40
CA ILE A 153 13.23 18.85 0.05
C ILE A 153 11.85 19.22 0.60
N VAL A 154 11.83 20.05 1.63
CA VAL A 154 10.61 20.58 2.21
C VAL A 154 10.01 21.65 1.31
N MET A 155 8.74 21.45 0.96
CA MET A 155 7.98 22.38 0.14
C MET A 155 7.52 23.59 0.95
N ALA A 156 7.51 24.76 0.30
CA ALA A 156 7.08 26.01 0.93
C ALA A 156 5.61 26.01 1.36
N ASN A 157 4.79 25.19 0.70
CA ASN A 157 3.36 25.10 0.98
C ASN A 157 3.15 24.06 2.08
N LEU A 158 2.84 24.51 3.29
CA LEU A 158 2.55 23.66 4.45
C LEU A 158 3.70 22.73 4.91
N GLY A 159 4.92 22.96 4.44
CA GLY A 159 6.09 22.19 4.89
C GLY A 159 6.04 20.73 4.48
N TYR A 160 5.29 20.41 3.42
CA TYR A 160 5.13 19.04 2.97
C TYR A 160 6.45 18.48 2.43
N PHE A 161 6.76 17.25 2.81
CA PHE A 161 7.83 16.46 2.21
C PHE A 161 7.35 15.04 1.97
N GLN A 162 7.89 14.41 0.94
CA GLN A 162 7.54 13.05 0.54
C GLN A 162 8.82 12.28 0.22
N LEU A 163 8.92 11.10 0.81
CA LEU A 163 10.00 10.14 0.61
C LEU A 163 9.41 8.79 0.21
N LYS A 164 10.22 7.96 -0.43
CA LYS A 164 9.89 6.56 -0.72
C LYS A 164 10.73 5.66 0.17
N ALA A 165 10.12 4.65 0.76
CA ALA A 165 10.80 3.71 1.66
C ALA A 165 10.31 2.29 1.40
N ALA A 166 11.22 1.34 1.30
CA ALA A 166 10.84 -0.07 1.33
C ALA A 166 10.44 -0.46 2.77
N PRO A 167 9.64 -1.52 3.00
CA PRO A 167 9.33 -1.96 4.36
C PRO A 167 10.61 -2.25 5.17
N GLY A 168 10.78 -1.58 6.30
CA GLY A 168 11.99 -1.69 7.12
C GLY A 168 12.10 -0.59 8.17
N ALA A 169 13.18 -0.63 8.96
CA ALA A 169 13.52 0.44 9.89
C ALA A 169 14.39 1.48 9.18
N TRP A 170 13.96 2.74 9.20
CA TRP A 170 14.63 3.86 8.55
C TRP A 170 14.89 4.97 9.55
N ASN A 171 15.98 5.69 9.35
CA ASN A 171 16.31 6.90 10.07
C ASN A 171 16.16 8.11 9.14
N LEU A 172 15.45 9.13 9.61
CA LEU A 172 15.27 10.40 8.92
C LEU A 172 16.21 11.42 9.57
N GLN A 173 17.05 12.05 8.77
CA GLN A 173 18.05 13.02 9.24
C GLN A 173 18.13 14.22 8.30
N LEU A 174 18.72 15.31 8.78
CA LEU A 174 19.01 16.46 7.92
C LEU A 174 20.14 16.12 6.95
N HIS A 175 20.03 16.62 5.72
CA HIS A 175 21.11 16.50 4.75
C HIS A 175 22.35 17.25 5.23
N GLU A 176 23.53 16.66 5.01
CA GLU A 176 24.82 17.26 5.36
C GLU A 176 24.98 18.61 4.65
N GLY A 177 25.36 19.65 5.40
CA GLY A 177 25.60 20.98 4.86
C GLY A 177 24.70 22.05 5.49
N LEU A 178 24.07 22.89 4.66
CA LEU A 178 23.36 24.07 5.15
C LEU A 178 22.15 23.70 6.04
N SER A 179 21.45 22.61 5.70
CA SER A 179 20.30 22.12 6.46
C SER A 179 20.70 21.75 7.89
N GLU A 180 21.76 20.96 8.05
CA GLU A 180 22.30 20.55 9.36
C GLU A 180 22.92 21.71 10.16
N GLN A 181 23.51 22.70 9.49
CA GLN A 181 24.12 23.85 10.16
C GLN A 181 23.09 24.85 10.71
N LEU A 182 21.94 24.98 10.05
CA LEU A 182 20.93 25.97 10.39
C LEU A 182 19.78 25.42 11.24
N TYR A 183 19.49 24.13 11.13
CA TYR A 183 18.34 23.49 11.76
C TYR A 183 18.76 22.26 12.56
N ASN A 184 17.94 21.93 13.56
CA ASN A 184 18.02 20.66 14.26
C ASN A 184 16.62 20.05 14.34
N ILE A 185 16.53 18.72 14.27
CA ILE A 185 15.27 18.01 14.48
C ILE A 185 15.05 17.90 15.99
N ILE A 186 13.88 18.35 16.45
CA ILE A 186 13.47 18.28 17.85
C ILE A 186 12.58 17.03 17.99
N GLU A 187 12.87 16.19 18.99
CA GLU A 187 12.05 15.03 19.37
C GLU A 187 10.88 15.41 20.28
#